data_AF-A0A822XNF7-F1
#
_entry.id   AF-A0A822XNF7-F1
#
_cell.length_a   1.000
_cell.length_b   1.000
_cell.length_c   1.000
_cell.angle_alpha   90.00
_cell.angle_beta   90.00
_cell.angle_gamma   90.00
#
_symmetry.space_group_name_H-M   'P 1'
#
loop_
_entity.id
_entity.type
_entity.pdbx_description
1 polymer ?
#
loop_
_entity_poly.entity_id
_entity_poly.type
_entity_poly.pdbx_seq_one_letter_code
_entity_poly.pdbx_strand_id
1 'polypeptide(L)'
;MGFFSPVNSTNRYLGIWYYNIPEQTVVWVANRETPLTNNSFGVFTVTDEGNLVVLDRSRDNVLWSSNILVADDIDKNNTIGLLMNSGNLVLRNSNSTVDLWQSFDHPSDTILPGNET
;
A
#
# COMPACT_ATOMS: atom_id res chain seq x y z
N MET A 1 -2.94 -0.33 -9.59
CA MET A 1 -3.17 -0.12 -8.14
C MET A 1 -4.20 0.97 -7.95
N GLY A 2 -5.03 0.87 -6.93
CA GLY A 2 -6.01 1.90 -6.59
C GLY A 2 -7.04 1.40 -5.58
N PHE A 3 -8.04 2.23 -5.30
CA PHE A 3 -9.16 1.82 -4.44
C PHE A 3 -10.19 1.02 -5.21
N PHE A 4 -10.67 -0.09 -4.63
CA PHE A 4 -11.70 -0.95 -5.21
C PHE A 4 -12.70 -1.43 -4.14
N SER A 5 -13.85 -1.94 -4.59
CA SER A 5 -14.83 -2.62 -3.75
C SER A 5 -15.03 -4.05 -4.24
N PRO A 6 -14.98 -5.06 -3.36
CA PRO A 6 -15.37 -6.42 -3.71
C PRO A 6 -16.82 -6.49 -4.19
N VAL A 7 -17.14 -7.50 -5.00
CA VAL A 7 -18.49 -7.75 -5.47
C VAL A 7 -19.44 -7.87 -4.27
N ASN A 8 -20.59 -7.18 -4.34
CA ASN A 8 -21.61 -7.13 -3.27
C ASN A 8 -21.14 -6.51 -1.94
N SER A 9 -20.08 -5.69 -1.93
CA SER A 9 -19.64 -4.94 -0.76
C SER A 9 -19.57 -3.44 -1.04
N THR A 10 -19.94 -2.62 -0.07
CA THR A 10 -19.70 -1.17 -0.08
C THR A 10 -18.38 -0.79 0.59
N ASN A 11 -17.69 -1.76 1.18
CA ASN A 11 -16.35 -1.57 1.74
C ASN A 11 -15.37 -1.31 0.59
N ARG A 12 -14.41 -0.43 0.86
CA ARG A 12 -13.36 -0.06 -0.08
C ARG A 12 -11.99 -0.38 0.49
N TYR A 13 -11.12 -0.84 -0.40
CA TYR A 13 -9.75 -1.23 -0.06
C TYR A 13 -8.78 -0.65 -1.09
N LEU A 14 -7.58 -0.29 -0.65
CA LEU A 14 -6.46 -0.05 -1.55
C LEU A 14 -5.84 -1.40 -1.91
N GLY A 15 -5.73 -1.69 -3.20
CA GLY A 15 -5.11 -2.92 -3.66
C GLY A 15 -4.33 -2.79 -4.96
N ILE A 16 -3.60 -3.85 -5.25
CA ILE A 16 -2.85 -4.08 -6.48
C ILE A 16 -3.50 -5.27 -7.18
N TRP A 17 -3.70 -5.17 -8.49
CA TRP A 17 -4.32 -6.21 -9.32
C TRP A 17 -3.65 -6.25 -10.68
N TYR A 18 -3.81 -7.37 -11.40
CA TYR A 18 -3.34 -7.50 -12.77
C TYR A 18 -4.11 -6.56 -13.71
N TYR A 19 -3.40 -5.76 -14.49
CA TYR A 19 -4.00 -4.75 -15.36
C TYR A 19 -4.80 -5.32 -16.54
N ASN A 20 -4.44 -6.51 -17.05
CA ASN A 20 -4.97 -7.08 -18.31
C ASN A 20 -5.73 -8.40 -18.14
N ILE A 21 -6.41 -8.62 -17.01
CA ILE A 21 -7.25 -9.81 -16.79
C ILE A 21 -8.73 -9.37 -16.69
N PRO A 22 -9.67 -10.05 -17.38
CA PRO A 22 -11.09 -9.67 -17.42
C PRO A 22 -11.75 -9.63 -16.04
N GLU A 23 -11.33 -10.52 -15.15
CA GLU A 23 -11.71 -10.52 -13.74
C GLU A 23 -10.62 -9.83 -12.94
N GLN A 24 -11.01 -8.90 -12.06
CA GLN A 24 -10.07 -8.16 -11.22
C GLN A 24 -9.42 -9.09 -10.20
N THR A 25 -8.32 -9.73 -10.59
CA THR A 25 -7.50 -10.56 -9.71
C THR A 25 -6.62 -9.65 -8.85
N VAL A 26 -7.07 -9.39 -7.63
CA VAL A 26 -6.33 -8.62 -6.62
C VAL A 26 -5.25 -9.50 -6.02
N VAL A 27 -4.01 -9.02 -6.03
CA VAL A 27 -2.82 -9.76 -5.57
C VAL A 27 -2.27 -9.24 -4.25
N TRP A 28 -2.63 -8.01 -3.88
CA TRP A 28 -2.23 -7.40 -2.61
C TRP A 28 -3.27 -6.38 -2.14
N VAL A 29 -3.55 -6.35 -0.82
CA VAL A 29 -4.50 -5.43 -0.18
C VAL A 29 -3.87 -4.81 1.06
N ALA A 30 -3.84 -3.47 1.12
CA ALA A 30 -3.28 -2.73 2.25
C ALA A 30 -4.18 -2.85 3.50
N ASN A 31 -5.35 -2.21 3.45
CA ASN A 31 -6.25 -2.03 4.58
C ASN A 31 -7.25 -3.19 4.72
N ARG A 32 -6.75 -4.43 4.61
CA ARG A 32 -7.58 -5.66 4.63
C ARG A 32 -8.44 -5.78 5.90
N GLU A 33 -7.85 -5.44 7.04
CA GLU A 33 -8.50 -5.56 8.36
C GLU A 33 -9.42 -4.37 8.65
N THR A 34 -9.10 -3.21 8.08
CA THR A 34 -9.77 -1.94 8.38
C THR A 34 -10.29 -1.30 7.08
N PRO A 35 -11.46 -1.71 6.57
CA PRO A 35 -12.00 -1.18 5.33
C PRO A 35 -12.35 0.31 5.43
N LEU A 36 -12.27 1.00 4.28
CA LEU A 36 -12.87 2.32 4.10
C LEU A 36 -14.39 2.14 3.90
N THR A 37 -15.22 2.87 4.66
CA THR A 37 -16.69 2.65 4.71
C THR A 37 -17.49 3.93 4.50
N ASN A 38 -18.77 3.78 4.14
CA ASN A 38 -19.74 4.88 4.01
C ASN A 38 -19.38 5.94 2.96
N ASN A 39 -18.81 5.53 1.82
CA ASN A 39 -18.39 6.42 0.74
C ASN A 39 -17.42 7.53 1.18
N SER A 40 -16.63 7.30 2.22
CA SER A 40 -15.61 8.26 2.65
C SER A 40 -14.49 8.42 1.61
N PHE A 41 -13.79 9.55 1.71
CA PHE A 41 -12.68 9.89 0.82
C PHE A 41 -11.41 9.19 1.28
N GLY A 42 -11.03 8.13 0.57
CA GLY A 42 -9.79 7.41 0.80
C GLY A 42 -8.60 8.14 0.19
N VAL A 43 -7.50 8.25 0.93
CA VAL A 43 -6.22 8.79 0.46
C VAL A 43 -5.13 7.75 0.68
N PHE A 44 -4.26 7.59 -0.31
CA PHE A 44 -3.02 6.82 -0.18
C PHE A 44 -1.85 7.78 -0.36
N THR A 45 -0.96 7.86 0.62
CA THR A 45 0.15 8.84 0.63
C THR A 45 1.33 8.32 1.45
N VAL A 46 2.47 8.99 1.30
CA VAL A 46 3.59 8.94 2.26
C VAL A 46 3.36 10.02 3.31
N THR A 47 3.60 9.71 4.59
CA THR A 47 3.56 10.70 5.69
C THR A 47 4.90 11.38 5.89
N ASP A 48 4.92 12.48 6.66
CA ASP A 48 6.15 13.21 6.99
C ASP A 48 7.11 12.35 7.85
N GLU A 49 6.59 11.34 8.55
CA GLU A 49 7.39 10.32 9.26
C GLU A 49 7.94 9.23 8.34
N GLY A 50 7.72 9.35 7.03
CA GLY A 50 8.23 8.43 6.03
C GLY A 50 7.57 7.06 6.06
N ASN A 51 6.25 7.00 6.24
CA ASN A 51 5.45 5.77 6.17
C ASN A 51 4.44 5.84 5.02
N LEU A 52 4.16 4.70 4.37
CA LEU A 52 3.01 4.57 3.49
C LEU A 52 1.75 4.42 4.33
N VAL A 53 0.71 5.21 4.03
CA VAL A 53 -0.56 5.16 4.77
C VAL A 53 -1.77 5.16 3.86
N VAL A 54 -2.81 4.45 4.31
CA VAL A 54 -4.18 4.58 3.80
C VAL A 54 -4.99 5.34 4.84
N LEU A 55 -5.56 6.47 4.44
CA LEU A 55 -6.34 7.35 5.30
C LEU A 55 -7.81 7.35 4.88
N ASP A 56 -8.69 7.33 5.88
CA ASP A 56 -10.03 7.86 5.74
C ASP A 56 -9.97 9.38 5.99
N ARG A 57 -9.89 10.16 4.90
CA ARG A 57 -9.76 11.61 5.01
C ARG A 57 -11.02 12.28 5.53
N SER A 58 -12.19 11.63 5.39
CA SER A 58 -13.44 12.15 5.92
C SER A 58 -13.50 12.09 7.45
N ARG A 59 -12.75 11.16 8.06
CA ARG A 59 -12.74 10.92 9.51
C ARG A 59 -11.40 11.22 10.18
N ASP A 60 -10.42 11.67 9.39
CA ASP A 60 -9.03 11.86 9.80
C ASP A 60 -8.45 10.64 10.54
N ASN A 61 -8.70 9.45 9.97
CA ASN A 61 -8.31 8.18 10.57
C ASN A 61 -7.33 7.40 9.67
N VAL A 62 -6.31 6.80 10.27
CA VAL A 62 -5.39 5.90 9.59
C VAL A 62 -6.00 4.50 9.57
N LEU A 63 -6.26 3.98 8.37
CA LEU A 63 -6.82 2.63 8.19
C LEU A 63 -5.72 1.56 8.10
N TRP A 64 -4.56 1.94 7.57
CA TRP A 64 -3.39 1.08 7.42
C TRP A 64 -2.11 1.93 7.31
N SER A 65 -1.00 1.38 7.78
CA SER A 65 0.33 1.96 7.67
C SER A 65 1.37 0.86 7.41
N SER A 66 2.45 1.18 6.70
CA SER A 66 3.63 0.30 6.58
C SER A 66 4.25 -0.01 7.95
N ASN A 67 3.97 0.80 8.97
CA ASN A 67 4.42 0.62 10.35
C ASN A 67 5.94 0.38 10.48
N ILE A 68 6.73 1.09 9.67
CA ILE A 68 8.17 1.02 9.76
C ILE A 68 8.71 2.08 10.73
N LEU A 69 9.76 1.70 11.43
CA LEU A 69 10.60 2.63 12.18
C LEU A 69 11.73 3.08 11.26
N VAL A 70 11.57 4.26 10.65
CA VAL A 70 12.63 4.86 9.86
C VAL A 70 13.73 5.33 10.82
N ALA A 71 14.94 4.81 10.62
CA ALA A 71 16.11 5.14 11.44
C ALA A 71 16.41 6.64 11.40
N ASP A 72 16.99 7.18 12.47
CA ASP A 72 17.20 8.63 12.63
C ASP A 72 18.24 9.21 11.66
N ASP A 73 19.11 8.37 11.10
CA ASP A 73 20.07 8.73 10.05
C ASP A 73 19.45 8.80 8.65
N ILE A 74 18.21 8.34 8.49
CA ILE A 74 17.45 8.40 7.25
C ILE A 74 16.55 9.64 7.27
N ASP A 75 16.70 10.48 6.24
CA ASP A 75 15.82 11.64 6.04
C ASP A 75 14.41 11.20 5.64
N LYS A 76 13.49 11.21 6.62
CA LYS A 76 12.08 10.80 6.48
C LYS A 76 11.33 11.62 5.42
N ASN A 77 11.71 12.89 5.25
CA ASN A 77 11.11 13.79 4.25
C ASN A 77 11.50 13.44 2.82
N ASN A 78 12.50 12.57 2.65
CA ASN A 78 13.01 12.11 1.36
C ASN A 78 12.61 10.65 1.11
N THR A 79 11.38 10.27 1.44
CA THR A 79 10.84 8.94 1.14
C THR A 79 9.77 9.00 0.06
N ILE A 80 9.75 8.00 -0.82
CA ILE A 80 8.84 7.91 -1.95
C ILE A 80 8.25 6.50 -2.08
N GLY A 81 6.96 6.44 -2.41
CA GLY A 81 6.28 5.20 -2.78
C GLY A 81 6.40 4.93 -4.27
N LEU A 82 6.88 3.73 -4.64
CA LEU A 82 7.10 3.30 -6.02
C LEU A 82 6.35 1.99 -6.27
N LEU A 83 5.49 1.97 -7.29
CA LEU A 83 4.93 0.71 -7.80
C LEU A 83 5.82 0.20 -8.94
N MET A 84 6.55 -0.88 -8.67
CA MET A 84 7.47 -1.49 -9.62
C MET A 84 6.73 -2.26 -10.71
N ASN A 85 7.38 -2.46 -11.87
CA ASN A 85 6.81 -3.27 -12.97
C ASN A 85 6.54 -4.73 -12.57
N SER A 86 7.22 -5.24 -11.53
CA SER A 86 6.94 -6.57 -10.95
C SER A 86 5.63 -6.63 -10.16
N GLY A 87 4.98 -5.48 -9.91
CA GLY A 87 3.85 -5.36 -9.01
C GLY A 87 4.23 -5.13 -7.55
N ASN A 88 5.53 -5.11 -7.21
CA ASN A 88 5.98 -4.78 -5.87
C ASN A 88 5.81 -3.29 -5.59
N LEU A 89 5.01 -2.95 -4.59
CA LEU A 89 4.95 -1.61 -4.01
C LEU A 89 6.07 -1.47 -2.98
N VAL A 90 6.93 -0.48 -3.20
CA VAL A 90 8.14 -0.24 -2.41
C VAL A 90 8.10 1.16 -1.83
N LEU A 91 8.50 1.29 -0.57
CA LEU A 91 8.86 2.57 0.03
C LEU A 91 10.38 2.68 0.02
N ARG A 92 10.91 3.71 -0.62
CA ARG A 92 12.35 3.91 -0.82
C ARG A 92 12.75 5.31 -0.39
N ASN A 93 13.97 5.45 0.15
CA ASN A 93 14.58 6.77 0.31
C ASN A 93 15.02 7.30 -1.06
N SER A 94 14.53 8.47 -1.47
CA SER A 94 14.79 9.09 -2.77
C SER A 94 16.27 9.39 -3.04
N ASN A 95 17.06 9.60 -1.99
CA ASN A 95 18.50 9.88 -2.06
C ASN A 95 19.37 8.61 -2.02
N SER A 96 18.77 7.43 -1.87
CA SER A 96 19.49 6.17 -1.84
C SER A 96 18.79 5.07 -2.66
N THR A 97 19.43 3.91 -2.76
CA THR A 97 18.83 2.71 -3.36
C THR A 97 18.27 1.77 -2.30
N VAL A 98 18.14 2.23 -1.05
CA VAL A 98 17.70 1.40 0.08
C VAL A 98 16.18 1.37 0.14
N ASP A 99 15.65 0.16 0.02
CA ASP A 99 14.23 -0.13 0.22
C ASP A 99 13.94 -0.24 1.72
N LEU A 100 13.00 0.57 2.20
CA LEU A 100 12.62 0.66 3.60
C LEU A 100 11.46 -0.28 3.94
N TRP A 101 10.59 -0.53 2.95
CA TRP A 101 9.45 -1.43 3.07
C TRP A 101 9.05 -1.96 1.70
N GLN A 102 8.56 -3.20 1.65
CA GLN A 102 8.07 -3.83 0.42
C GLN A 102 6.77 -4.60 0.67
N SER A 103 5.85 -4.53 -0.30
CA SER A 103 4.59 -5.27 -0.26
C SER A 103 4.78 -6.79 -0.33
N PHE A 104 5.85 -7.27 -0.97
CA PHE A 104 6.10 -8.71 -1.12
C PHE A 104 6.48 -9.38 0.21
N ASP A 105 7.06 -8.61 1.13
CA ASP A 105 7.36 -9.07 2.50
C ASP A 105 6.10 -9.12 3.39
N HIS A 106 4.98 -8.57 2.89
CA HIS A 106 3.70 -8.45 3.60
C HIS A 106 2.54 -8.98 2.74
N PRO A 107 2.54 -10.28 2.40
CA PRO A 107 1.52 -10.86 1.51
C PRO A 107 0.14 -10.82 2.17
N SER A 108 -0.88 -10.40 1.43
CA SER A 108 -2.26 -10.42 1.93
C SER A 108 -2.88 -11.80 1.78
N ASP A 109 -2.94 -12.40 0.58
CA ASP A 109 -3.45 -13.79 0.40
C ASP A 109 -2.85 -14.51 -0.82
N THR A 110 -1.84 -13.94 -1.47
CA THR A 110 -1.22 -14.50 -2.69
C THR A 110 0.28 -14.25 -2.62
N ILE A 111 1.07 -15.31 -2.76
CA ILE A 111 2.51 -15.21 -2.95
C ILE A 111 2.72 -14.86 -4.42
N LEU A 112 3.30 -13.69 -4.69
CA LEU A 112 3.63 -13.26 -6.04
C LEU A 112 4.89 -13.99 -6.54
N PRO A 113 4.96 -14.39 -7.82
CA PRO A 113 6.17 -15.00 -8.39
C PRO A 113 7.30 -13.97 -8.37
N GLY A 114 8.30 -14.22 -7.52
CA GLY A 114 9.34 -13.27 -7.12
C GLY A 114 9.83 -13.47 -5.68
N ASN A 115 9.06 -14.19 -4.86
CA ASN A 115 9.51 -14.72 -3.57
C ASN A 115 10.40 -15.96 -3.78
N GLU A 116 11.57 -15.78 -4.37
CA GLU A 116 12.66 -16.75 -4.25
C GLU A 116 13.39 -16.45 -2.94
N THR A 117 13.58 -17.51 -2.14
CA THR A 117 14.11 -17.54 -0.77
C THR A 117 15.49 -16.92 -0.57
#